data_AF-X1D6F9-F1
#
_entry.id   AF-X1D6F9-F1
#
_cell.length_a   1.000
_cell.length_b   1.000
_cell.length_c   1.000
_cell.angle_alpha   90.00
_cell.angle_beta   90.00
_cell.angle_gamma   90.00
#
_symmetry.space_group_name_H-M   'P 1'
#
loop_
_entity.id
_entity.type
_entity.pdbx_description
1 polymer ?
#
loop_
_entity_poly.entity_id
_entity_poly.type
_entity_poly.pdbx_seq_one_letter_code
_entity_poly.pdbx_strand_id
1 'polypeptide(L)'
;MADHTELDWNWAFYKELVEDVDENRNIIQCISCGKCVGDCPAAKVSTFNSRKIIKKVLRGDKSVLKDSDIWHCYLCERCKRVCPKEFIP
;
A
#
# COMPACT_ATOMS: atom_id res chain seq x y z
N MET A 1 6.44 6.16 -27.34
CA MET A 1 7.70 5.54 -26.88
C MET A 1 7.89 5.98 -25.44
N ALA A 2 7.34 5.22 -24.49
CA ALA A 2 7.59 5.46 -23.08
C ALA A 2 8.91 4.77 -22.76
N ASP A 3 9.89 5.59 -22.43
CA ASP A 3 11.18 5.18 -21.91
C ASP A 3 10.96 4.30 -20.66
N HIS A 4 11.27 3.01 -20.80
CA HIS A 4 11.25 2.03 -19.72
C HIS A 4 12.64 1.91 -19.08
N THR A 5 13.31 3.03 -18.82
CA THR A 5 14.48 3.02 -17.93
C THR A 5 14.05 2.62 -16.53
N GLU A 6 14.42 1.39 -16.17
CA GLU A 6 14.85 0.97 -14.84
C GLU A 6 13.90 1.42 -13.71
N LEU A 7 12.93 0.55 -13.39
CA LEU A 7 12.38 0.53 -12.04
C LEU A 7 13.53 0.23 -11.10
N ASP A 8 14.19 1.27 -10.60
CA ASP A 8 15.20 1.20 -9.56
C ASP A 8 14.50 0.74 -8.29
N TRP A 9 14.30 -0.58 -8.18
CA TRP A 9 13.71 -1.25 -7.04
C TRP A 9 14.53 -0.86 -5.81
N ASN A 10 14.00 0.05 -5.00
CA ASN A 10 14.73 0.56 -3.86
C ASN A 10 14.64 -0.43 -2.69
N TRP A 11 15.57 -1.38 -2.67
CA TRP A 11 15.67 -2.40 -1.63
C TRP A 11 15.83 -1.78 -0.23
N ALA A 12 16.60 -0.70 -0.11
CA ALA A 12 16.81 -0.02 1.16
C ALA A 12 15.49 0.53 1.72
N PHE A 13 14.68 1.17 0.88
CA PHE A 13 13.36 1.69 1.26
C PHE A 13 12.39 0.57 1.65
N TYR A 14 12.33 -0.48 0.83
CA TYR A 14 11.49 -1.64 1.13
C TYR A 14 11.87 -2.25 2.49
N LYS A 15 13.17 -2.44 2.72
CA LYS A 15 13.68 -3.05 3.96
C LYS A 15 13.41 -2.17 5.17
N GLU A 16 13.72 -0.88 5.08
CA GLU A 16 13.44 0.12 6.12
C GLU A 16 11.96 0.08 6.53
N LEU A 17 11.05 0.11 5.55
CA LEU A 17 9.62 0.16 5.83
C LEU A 17 9.08 -1.15 6.43
N VAL A 18 9.56 -2.31 5.96
CA VAL A 18 9.13 -3.62 6.50
C VAL A 18 9.69 -3.89 7.90
N GLU A 19 10.87 -3.36 8.22
CA GLU A 19 11.53 -3.54 9.52
C GLU A 19 11.17 -2.46 10.56
N ASP A 20 10.49 -1.38 10.16
CA ASP A 20 10.11 -0.26 11.04
C ASP A 20 9.19 -0.68 12.20
N VAL A 21 8.08 -1.37 11.89
CA VAL A 21 7.15 -1.93 12.89
C VAL A 21 6.69 -3.32 12.46
N ASP A 22 6.43 -4.21 13.43
CA ASP A 22 6.09 -5.62 13.14
C ASP A 22 4.80 -5.77 12.31
N GLU A 23 3.85 -4.86 12.48
CA GLU A 23 2.60 -4.83 11.71
C GLU A 23 2.84 -4.55 10.22
N ASN A 24 3.95 -3.90 9.84
CA ASN A 24 4.34 -3.71 8.44
C ASN A 24 4.76 -5.03 7.77
N ARG A 25 4.95 -6.13 8.50
CA ARG A 25 5.12 -7.45 7.87
C ARG A 25 3.84 -7.94 7.20
N ASN A 26 2.68 -7.35 7.50
CA ASN A 26 1.41 -7.78 6.90
C ASN A 26 1.27 -7.35 5.44
N ILE A 27 1.82 -6.19 5.08
CA ILE A 27 1.77 -5.68 3.71
C ILE A 27 2.58 -6.54 2.74
N ILE A 28 3.64 -7.24 3.19
CA ILE A 28 4.42 -8.16 2.32
C ILE A 28 3.60 -9.38 1.87
N GLN A 29 2.53 -9.71 2.60
CA GLN A 29 1.63 -10.80 2.26
C GLN A 29 0.52 -10.39 1.28
N CYS A 30 0.49 -9.13 0.84
CA CYS A 30 -0.56 -8.62 -0.03
C CYS A 30 -0.61 -9.36 -1.37
N ILE A 31 -1.71 -10.07 -1.62
CA ILE A 31 -2.00 -10.77 -2.88
C ILE A 31 -2.73 -9.89 -3.91
N SER A 32 -2.79 -8.58 -3.69
CA SER A 32 -3.47 -7.63 -4.59
C SER A 32 -4.96 -7.92 -4.87
N CYS A 33 -5.68 -8.58 -3.96
CA CYS A 33 -7.09 -8.98 -4.16
C CYS A 33 -8.08 -7.80 -4.29
N GLY A 34 -7.75 -6.62 -3.75
CA GLY A 34 -8.56 -5.41 -3.89
C GLY A 34 -9.76 -5.27 -2.93
N LYS A 35 -10.03 -6.24 -2.03
CA LYS A 35 -11.08 -6.12 -1.01
C LYS A 35 -10.97 -4.83 -0.18
N CYS A 36 -9.75 -4.44 0.18
CA CYS A 36 -9.45 -3.21 0.90
C CYS A 36 -9.91 -1.94 0.17
N VAL A 37 -9.93 -1.93 -1.16
CA VAL A 37 -10.43 -0.81 -1.97
C VAL A 37 -11.96 -0.84 -2.03
N GLY A 38 -12.55 -2.03 -2.20
CA GLY A 38 -14.00 -2.19 -2.28
C GLY A 38 -14.75 -1.75 -1.02
N ASP A 39 -14.18 -2.00 0.16
CA ASP A 39 -14.80 -1.60 1.45
C ASP A 39 -14.45 -0.16 1.87
N CYS A 40 -13.47 0.47 1.23
CA CYS A 40 -12.98 1.78 1.67
C CYS A 40 -13.96 2.92 1.34
N PRO A 41 -14.43 3.70 2.33
CA PRO A 41 -15.29 4.85 2.07
C PRO A 41 -14.56 5.95 1.29
N ALA A 42 -13.28 6.21 1.58
CA ALA A 42 -12.49 7.21 0.88
C ALA A 42 -12.33 6.87 -0.61
N ALA A 43 -12.14 5.59 -0.95
CA ALA A 43 -12.03 5.15 -2.34
C ALA A 43 -13.33 5.33 -3.15
N LYS A 44 -14.48 5.51 -2.48
CA LYS A 44 -15.77 5.78 -3.14
C LYS A 44 -15.97 7.25 -3.49
N VAL A 45 -15.24 8.16 -2.85
CA VAL A 45 -15.44 9.62 -2.97
C VAL A 45 -14.18 10.39 -3.39
N SER A 46 -13.07 9.69 -3.62
CA SER A 46 -11.79 10.28 -3.98
C SER A 46 -10.98 9.34 -4.88
N THR A 47 -9.77 9.75 -5.26
CA THR A 47 -8.78 8.93 -5.98
C THR A 47 -8.10 7.88 -5.10
N PHE A 48 -8.36 7.86 -3.79
CA PHE A 48 -7.71 6.98 -2.83
C PHE A 48 -7.77 5.51 -3.23
N ASN A 49 -6.61 4.85 -3.22
CA ASN A 49 -6.52 3.44 -3.55
C ASN A 49 -5.44 2.76 -2.72
N SER A 50 -5.84 2.19 -1.59
CA SER A 50 -4.95 1.45 -0.68
C SER A 50 -4.18 0.32 -1.38
N ARG A 51 -4.78 -0.38 -2.36
CA ARG A 51 -4.07 -1.41 -3.14
C ARG A 51 -2.95 -0.82 -4.01
N LYS A 52 -3.15 0.34 -4.63
CA LYS A 52 -2.08 1.02 -5.40
C LYS A 52 -0.95 1.48 -4.49
N ILE A 53 -1.28 2.03 -3.32
CA ILE A 53 -0.30 2.46 -2.31
C ILE A 53 0.56 1.28 -1.86
N ILE A 54 -0.07 0.16 -1.45
CA ILE A 54 0.66 -1.06 -1.06
C ILE A 54 1.54 -1.57 -2.21
N LYS A 55 1.04 -1.53 -3.46
CA LYS A 55 1.82 -1.94 -4.63
C LYS A 55 3.07 -1.08 -4.86
N LYS A 56 3.00 0.23 -4.62
CA LYS A 56 4.17 1.13 -4.69
C LYS A 56 5.18 0.78 -3.59
N VAL A 57 4.70 0.64 -2.36
CA VAL A 57 5.53 0.23 -1.21
C VAL A 57 6.27 -1.08 -1.48
N LEU A 58 5.57 -2.12 -1.91
CA LEU A 58 6.16 -3.42 -2.22
C LEU A 58 7.14 -3.41 -3.39
N ARG A 59 7.12 -2.35 -4.22
CA ARG A 59 8.09 -2.14 -5.31
C ARG A 59 9.30 -1.32 -4.91
N GLY A 60 9.37 -0.88 -3.66
CA GLY A 60 10.37 0.09 -3.23
C GLY A 60 10.17 1.47 -3.89
N ASP A 61 8.97 1.80 -4.38
CA ASP A 61 8.71 3.07 -5.05
C ASP A 61 8.51 4.19 -4.02
N LYS A 62 9.59 4.94 -3.76
CA LYS A 62 9.60 6.10 -2.85
C LYS A 62 8.66 7.24 -3.28
N SER A 63 8.15 7.26 -4.52
CA SER A 63 7.19 8.28 -4.94
C SER A 63 5.90 8.25 -4.12
N VAL A 64 5.58 7.12 -3.48
CA VAL A 64 4.43 6.98 -2.58
C VAL A 64 4.45 7.98 -1.42
N LEU A 65 5.63 8.41 -0.97
CA LEU A 65 5.79 9.39 0.10
C LEU A 65 5.40 10.81 -0.31
N LYS A 66 5.39 11.09 -1.62
CA LYS A 66 4.99 12.39 -2.19
C LYS A 66 3.56 12.36 -2.75
N ASP A 67 2.89 11.22 -2.67
CA ASP A 67 1.57 11.02 -3.24
C ASP A 67 0.51 11.63 -2.31
N SER A 68 -0.19 12.68 -2.76
CA SER A 68 -1.23 13.33 -1.96
C SER A 68 -2.41 12.39 -1.66
N ASP A 69 -2.60 11.35 -2.48
CA ASP A 69 -3.71 10.42 -2.30
C ASP A 69 -3.66 9.74 -0.93
N ILE A 70 -2.47 9.54 -0.33
CA ILE A 70 -2.33 8.86 0.98
C ILE A 70 -3.14 9.57 2.09
N TRP A 71 -3.33 10.89 1.98
CA TRP A 71 -4.02 11.73 2.96
C TRP A 71 -5.55 11.62 2.89
N HIS A 72 -6.10 10.93 1.89
CA HIS A 72 -7.53 10.61 1.86
C HIS A 72 -7.92 9.45 2.80
N CYS A 73 -6.95 8.79 3.44
CA CYS A 73 -7.24 7.73 4.41
C CYS A 73 -7.88 8.29 5.70
N TYR A 74 -9.05 7.75 6.08
CA TYR A 74 -9.73 8.13 7.33
C TYR A 74 -9.33 7.31 8.56
N LEU A 75 -8.29 6.46 8.44
CA LEU A 75 -7.82 5.58 9.52
C LEU A 75 -8.94 4.70 10.16
N CYS A 76 -9.96 4.34 9.37
CA CYS A 76 -11.13 3.62 9.86
C CYS A 76 -10.98 2.08 9.95
N GLU A 77 -9.81 1.56 9.59
CA GLU A 77 -9.42 0.13 9.64
C GLU A 77 -10.34 -0.87 8.93
N ARG A 78 -11.28 -0.40 8.10
CA ARG A 78 -12.15 -1.26 7.27
C ARG A 78 -11.35 -2.19 6.37
N CYS A 79 -10.29 -1.68 5.77
CA CYS A 79 -9.36 -2.45 4.94
C CYS A 79 -8.71 -3.63 5.69
N LYS A 80 -8.39 -3.47 6.98
CA LYS A 80 -7.84 -4.52 7.86
C LYS A 80 -8.87 -5.65 8.04
N ARG A 81 -10.13 -5.30 8.37
CA ARG A 81 -11.21 -6.28 8.62
C ARG A 81 -11.58 -7.14 7.42
N VAL A 82 -11.50 -6.60 6.21
CA VAL A 82 -11.85 -7.33 4.98
C VAL A 82 -10.65 -8.01 4.30
N CYS A 83 -9.44 -7.84 4.84
CA CYS A 83 -8.24 -8.45 4.27
C CYS A 83 -8.32 -9.98 4.43
N PRO A 84 -8.15 -10.78 3.36
CA PRO A 84 -8.19 -12.23 3.45
C PRO A 84 -6.88 -12.84 4.00
N LYS A 85 -5.89 -12.01 4.31
CA LYS A 85 -4.66 -12.45 4.99
C LYS A 85 -4.88 -12.30 6.49
N GLU A 86 -4.83 -13.41 7.19
CA GLU A 86 -4.91 -13.47 8.65
C GLU A 86 -3.57 -13.10 9.30
N PHE A 87 -3.59 -12.81 10.60
CA PHE A 87 -2.49 -12.29 11.42
C PHE A 87 -2.16 -10.82 11.18
N ILE A 88 -3.12 -9.94 11.49
CA ILE A 88 -2.80 -8.53 11.75
C ILE A 88 -2.98 -8.33 13.25
N PRO A 89 -1.90 -8.26 14.06
CA PRO A 89 -1.99 -7.91 15.48
C PRO A 89 -2.85 -6.66 15.70
#